data_AF-A0A829QFI8-F1
#
_entry.id   AF-A0A829QFI8-F1
#
_cell.length_a   1.000
_cell.length_b   1.000
_cell.length_c   1.000
_cell.angle_alpha   90.00
_cell.angle_beta   90.00
_cell.angle_gamma   90.00
#
_symmetry.space_group_name_H-M   'P 1'
#
loop_
_entity.id
_entity.type
_entity.pdbx_description
1 polymer ?
#
loop_
_entity_poly.entity_id
_entity_poly.type
_entity_poly.pdbx_seq_one_letter_code
_entity_poly.pdbx_strand_id
1 'polypeptide(L)'
;MMRTACRAAEFRPLSNREILAIARSLMALRVRDTLCALAVGALAADVERLWLALSRLLPPPWRAEALVLLGFSAYVRGDGPLAGVALDAALMAQADHRLGQLLMSALLSGMRPDEIGTLADTGYRIAHELGISLPPRQIRRAG
;
A
#
# COMPACT_ATOMS: atom_id res chain seq x y z
N MET A 1 -8.82 -6.81 -12.32
CA MET A 1 -9.31 -6.32 -11.00
C MET A 1 -8.60 -5.05 -10.56
N MET A 2 -7.26 -5.00 -10.44
CA MET A 2 -6.59 -3.78 -9.94
C MET A 2 -6.75 -2.54 -10.84
N ARG A 3 -6.63 -2.69 -12.17
CA ARG A 3 -6.96 -1.61 -13.13
C ARG A 3 -8.41 -1.14 -13.04
N THR A 4 -9.34 -2.06 -12.71
CA THR A 4 -10.76 -1.76 -12.54
C THR A 4 -11.02 -1.04 -11.22
N ALA A 5 -10.34 -1.42 -10.13
CA ALA A 5 -10.40 -0.74 -8.84
C ALA A 5 -9.77 0.67 -8.89
N CYS A 6 -8.65 0.83 -9.61
CA CYS A 6 -8.03 2.13 -9.87
C CYS A 6 -8.93 3.04 -10.72
N ARG A 7 -9.52 2.53 -11.82
CA ARG A 7 -10.48 3.30 -12.64
C ARG A 7 -11.80 3.59 -11.92
N ALA A 8 -12.26 2.71 -11.03
CA ALA A 8 -13.48 2.92 -10.27
C ALA A 8 -13.34 4.10 -9.30
N ALA A 9 -12.16 4.33 -8.73
CA ALA A 9 -11.90 5.49 -7.87
C ALA A 9 -12.11 6.84 -8.59
N GLU A 10 -12.06 6.89 -9.93
CA GLU A 10 -12.35 8.10 -10.72
C GLU A 10 -13.76 8.14 -11.36
N PHE A 11 -14.46 7.02 -11.55
CA PHE A 11 -15.72 7.02 -12.34
C PHE A 11 -16.87 6.13 -11.85
N ARG A 12 -16.73 5.34 -10.77
CA ARG A 12 -17.86 4.61 -10.15
C ARG A 12 -17.59 4.30 -8.68
N PRO A 13 -18.46 4.69 -7.74
CA PRO A 13 -18.29 4.31 -6.33
C PRO A 13 -18.27 2.78 -6.18
N LEU A 14 -17.25 2.27 -5.48
CA LEU A 14 -17.11 0.84 -5.16
C LEU A 14 -18.32 0.37 -4.35
N SER A 15 -18.88 -0.78 -4.70
CA SER A 15 -19.94 -1.39 -3.91
C SER A 15 -19.41 -1.89 -2.56
N ASN A 16 -20.27 -1.98 -1.55
CA ASN A 16 -19.91 -2.57 -0.24
C ASN A 16 -19.31 -3.97 -0.37
N ARG A 17 -19.76 -4.76 -1.36
CA ARG A 17 -19.24 -6.10 -1.62
C ARG A 17 -17.79 -6.06 -2.14
N GLU A 18 -17.47 -5.12 -3.02
CA GLU A 18 -16.11 -4.94 -3.54
C GLU A 18 -15.17 -4.42 -2.44
N ILE A 19 -15.63 -3.45 -1.65
CA ILE A 19 -14.88 -2.92 -0.50
C ILE A 19 -14.54 -4.04 0.48
N LEU A 20 -15.53 -4.88 0.85
CA LEU A 20 -15.33 -6.01 1.75
C LEU A 20 -14.42 -7.09 1.15
N ALA A 21 -14.52 -7.35 -0.15
CA ALA A 21 -13.66 -8.31 -0.83
C ALA A 21 -12.19 -7.85 -0.81
N ILE A 22 -11.95 -6.57 -1.12
CA ILE A 22 -10.61 -5.98 -1.03
C ILE A 22 -10.11 -6.04 0.42
N ALA A 23 -10.89 -5.55 1.38
CA ALA A 23 -10.54 -5.53 2.79
C ALA A 23 -10.15 -6.91 3.33
N ARG A 24 -10.92 -7.95 3.01
CA ARG A 24 -10.60 -9.34 3.38
C ARG A 24 -9.31 -9.84 2.74
N SER A 25 -9.07 -9.49 1.49
CA SER A 25 -7.85 -9.88 0.78
C SER A 25 -6.58 -9.26 1.40
N LEU A 26 -6.68 -8.05 1.96
CA LEU A 26 -5.55 -7.37 2.62
C LEU A 26 -5.06 -8.11 3.86
N MET A 27 -5.92 -8.86 4.54
CA MET A 27 -5.52 -9.65 5.72
C MET A 27 -4.58 -10.82 5.37
N ALA A 28 -4.52 -11.22 4.10
CA ALA A 28 -3.57 -12.22 3.64
C ALA A 28 -2.21 -11.54 3.38
N LEU A 29 -1.22 -11.80 4.25
CA LEU A 29 0.12 -11.20 4.16
C LEU A 29 0.71 -11.26 2.74
N ARG A 30 0.61 -12.41 2.06
CA ARG A 30 1.13 -12.56 0.68
C ARG A 30 0.46 -11.62 -0.32
N VAL A 31 -0.85 -11.39 -0.16
CA VAL A 31 -1.59 -10.44 -0.99
C VAL A 31 -1.11 -9.03 -0.68
N ARG A 32 -1.10 -8.63 0.59
CA ARG A 32 -0.61 -7.31 1.03
C ARG A 32 0.81 -7.02 0.52
N ASP A 33 1.72 -7.96 0.69
CA ASP A 33 3.11 -7.78 0.28
C ASP A 33 3.23 -7.68 -1.26
N THR A 34 2.38 -8.40 -2.00
CA THR A 34 2.26 -8.23 -3.46
C THR A 34 1.74 -6.84 -3.82
N LEU A 35 0.85 -6.26 -3.01
CA LEU A 35 0.30 -4.92 -3.25
C LEU A 35 1.33 -3.81 -3.01
N CYS A 36 2.33 -4.02 -2.15
CA CYS A 36 3.45 -3.09 -2.00
C CYS A 36 4.18 -2.86 -3.35
N ALA A 37 4.25 -3.86 -4.22
CA ALA A 37 4.86 -3.72 -5.55
C ALA A 37 4.19 -2.64 -6.43
N LEU A 38 2.92 -2.31 -6.15
CA LEU A 38 2.19 -1.33 -6.94
C LEU A 38 2.59 0.12 -6.62
N ALA A 39 3.19 0.37 -5.46
CA ALA A 39 3.64 1.70 -5.07
C ALA A 39 4.85 2.20 -5.89
N VAL A 40 5.57 1.30 -6.57
CA VAL A 40 6.72 1.62 -7.45
C VAL A 40 6.39 1.47 -8.95
N GLY A 41 5.14 1.14 -9.28
CA GLY A 41 4.70 0.89 -10.66
C GLY A 41 4.02 2.11 -11.29
N ALA A 42 3.67 1.98 -12.57
CA ALA A 42 2.98 3.04 -13.33
C ALA A 42 1.60 3.46 -12.77
N LEU A 43 1.05 2.71 -11.80
CA LEU A 43 -0.23 2.99 -11.14
C LEU A 43 -0.05 3.53 -9.71
N ALA A 44 1.17 3.90 -9.29
CA ALA A 44 1.46 4.28 -7.91
C ALA A 44 0.52 5.37 -7.37
N ALA A 45 0.25 6.42 -8.17
CA ALA A 45 -0.65 7.50 -7.76
C ALA A 45 -2.11 7.05 -7.62
N ASP A 46 -2.60 6.20 -8.53
CA ASP A 46 -3.96 5.64 -8.45
C ASP A 46 -4.13 4.75 -7.22
N VAL A 47 -3.09 3.96 -6.94
CA VAL A 47 -3.07 3.01 -5.83
C VAL A 47 -2.98 3.74 -4.48
N GLU A 48 -2.19 4.82 -4.38
CA GLU A 48 -2.18 5.70 -3.20
C GLU A 48 -3.59 6.28 -2.93
N ARG A 49 -4.27 6.77 -3.97
CA ARG A 49 -5.66 7.28 -3.86
C ARG A 49 -6.64 6.20 -3.38
N LEU A 50 -6.49 4.98 -3.88
CA LEU A 50 -7.31 3.85 -3.44
C LEU A 50 -7.12 3.57 -1.95
N TRP A 51 -5.87 3.54 -1.45
CA TRP A 51 -5.59 3.32 -0.03
C TRP A 51 -6.14 4.43 0.85
N LEU A 52 -6.03 5.69 0.41
CA LEU A 52 -6.63 6.83 1.10
C LEU A 52 -8.16 6.74 1.17
N ALA A 53 -8.82 6.31 0.09
CA ALA A 53 -10.26 6.11 0.10
C ALA A 53 -10.67 4.98 1.06
N LEU A 54 -9.98 3.84 0.99
CA LEU A 54 -10.28 2.68 1.84
C LEU A 54 -10.01 2.94 3.33
N SER A 55 -8.97 3.70 3.67
CA SER A 55 -8.66 4.04 5.07
C SER A 55 -9.74 4.90 5.76
N ARG A 56 -10.58 5.58 4.97
CA ARG A 56 -11.73 6.37 5.44
C ARG A 56 -13.02 5.55 5.51
N LEU A 57 -13.13 4.48 4.71
CA LEU A 57 -14.34 3.66 4.60
C LEU A 57 -14.31 2.42 5.49
N LEU A 58 -13.12 1.86 5.73
CA LEU A 58 -12.97 0.60 6.45
C LEU A 58 -12.91 0.81 7.97
N PRO A 59 -13.63 -0.01 8.76
CA PRO A 59 -13.42 -0.08 10.20
C PRO A 59 -12.19 -0.95 10.54
N PRO A 60 -11.71 -0.92 11.79
CA PRO A 60 -10.77 -1.93 12.28
C PRO A 60 -11.33 -3.36 12.12
N PRO A 61 -10.48 -4.38 11.85
CA PRO A 61 -9.02 -4.29 11.70
C PRO A 61 -8.56 -3.86 10.29
N TRP A 62 -9.43 -3.93 9.27
CA TRP A 62 -9.06 -3.71 7.87
C TRP A 62 -8.54 -2.30 7.58
N ARG A 63 -8.96 -1.32 8.38
CA ARG A 63 -8.45 0.05 8.31
C ARG A 63 -6.94 0.14 8.45
N ALA A 64 -6.35 -0.67 9.35
CA ALA A 64 -4.92 -0.65 9.62
C ALA A 64 -4.12 -1.05 8.37
N GLU A 65 -4.57 -2.09 7.65
CA GLU A 65 -3.91 -2.54 6.41
C GLU A 65 -3.93 -1.45 5.31
N ALA A 66 -5.06 -0.77 5.14
CA ALA A 66 -5.16 0.33 4.17
C ALA A 66 -4.25 1.51 4.55
N LEU A 67 -4.17 1.85 5.85
CA LEU A 67 -3.29 2.91 6.35
C LEU A 67 -1.80 2.55 6.20
N VAL A 68 -1.43 1.30 6.44
CA VAL A 68 -0.04 0.83 6.24
C VAL A 68 0.35 0.89 4.76
N LEU A 69 -0.52 0.47 3.85
CA LEU A 69 -0.25 0.56 2.41
C LEU A 69 -0.21 2.01 1.90
N LEU A 70 -1.02 2.91 2.48
CA LEU A 70 -0.93 4.35 2.23
C LEU A 70 0.41 4.90 2.72
N GLY A 71 0.81 4.56 3.95
CA GLY A 71 2.08 4.97 4.54
C GLY A 71 3.27 4.50 3.72
N PHE A 72 3.26 3.24 3.26
CA PHE A 72 4.27 2.69 2.36
C PHE A 72 4.34 3.46 1.03
N SER A 73 3.20 3.74 0.41
CA SER A 73 3.14 4.47 -0.87
C SER A 73 3.71 5.88 -0.76
N ALA A 74 3.33 6.61 0.30
CA ALA A 74 3.86 7.94 0.59
C ALA A 74 5.37 7.90 0.89
N TYR A 75 5.82 6.90 1.67
CA TYR A 75 7.24 6.76 2.02
C TYR A 75 8.08 6.55 0.76
N VAL A 76 7.74 5.58 -0.08
CA VAL A 76 8.46 5.31 -1.33
C VAL A 76 8.43 6.50 -2.29
N ARG A 77 7.36 7.30 -2.29
CA ARG A 77 7.26 8.53 -3.10
C ARG A 77 8.16 9.66 -2.58
N GLY A 78 8.62 9.59 -1.33
CA GLY A 78 9.45 10.60 -0.66
C GLY A 78 8.66 11.56 0.25
N ASP A 79 7.40 11.25 0.55
CA ASP A 79 6.51 12.06 1.39
C ASP A 79 6.50 11.54 2.83
N GLY A 80 7.61 11.79 3.52
CA GLY A 80 7.81 11.38 4.91
C GLY A 80 6.70 11.86 5.87
N PRO A 81 6.21 13.11 5.78
CA PRO A 81 5.11 13.57 6.63
C PRO A 81 3.82 12.77 6.45
N LEU A 82 3.36 12.55 5.21
CA LEU A 82 2.17 11.75 4.97
C LEU A 82 2.38 10.29 5.39
N ALA A 83 3.58 9.74 5.15
CA ALA A 83 3.94 8.40 5.60
C ALA A 83 3.82 8.27 7.13
N GLY A 84 4.38 9.22 7.88
CA GLY A 84 4.33 9.25 9.34
C GLY A 84 2.90 9.31 9.87
N VAL A 85 2.08 10.23 9.36
CA VAL A 85 0.67 10.37 9.78
C VAL A 85 -0.13 9.09 9.49
N ALA A 86 0.06 8.49 8.32
CA ALA A 86 -0.64 7.26 7.96
C ALA A 86 -0.22 6.07 8.83
N LEU A 87 1.08 5.92 9.10
CA LEU A 87 1.61 4.82 9.92
C LEU A 87 1.23 4.98 11.40
N ASP A 88 1.26 6.20 11.93
CA ASP A 88 0.80 6.48 13.29
C ASP A 88 -0.68 6.12 13.45
N ALA A 89 -1.52 6.57 12.53
CA ALA A 89 -2.94 6.21 12.51
C ALA A 89 -3.16 4.69 12.38
N ALA A 90 -2.31 3.98 11.63
CA ALA A 90 -2.37 2.52 11.52
C ALA A 90 -2.08 1.84 12.86
N LEU A 91 -1.05 2.29 13.57
CA LEU A 91 -0.64 1.75 14.87
C LEU A 91 -1.62 2.13 15.99
N MET A 92 -2.30 3.28 15.89
CA MET A 92 -3.43 3.59 16.75
C MET A 92 -4.62 2.66 16.50
N ALA A 93 -4.86 2.23 15.26
CA ALA A 93 -5.92 1.28 14.93
C ALA A 93 -5.56 -0.17 15.30
N GLN A 94 -4.29 -0.55 15.19
CA GLN A 94 -3.78 -1.88 15.53
C GLN A 94 -2.31 -1.79 15.98
N ALA A 95 -2.08 -1.75 17.30
CA ALA A 95 -0.76 -1.49 17.88
C ALA A 95 0.31 -2.55 17.54
N ASP A 96 -0.07 -3.81 17.35
CA ASP A 96 0.83 -4.94 17.04
C ASP A 96 1.02 -5.18 15.52
N HIS A 97 0.59 -4.24 14.67
CA HIS A 97 0.66 -4.39 13.22
C HIS A 97 2.11 -4.41 12.73
N ARG A 98 2.67 -5.61 12.53
CA ARG A 98 4.10 -5.85 12.23
C ARG A 98 4.67 -4.97 11.12
N LEU A 99 4.02 -4.91 9.96
CA LEU A 99 4.52 -4.07 8.85
C LEU A 99 4.47 -2.57 9.18
N GLY A 100 3.46 -2.13 9.96
CA GLY A 100 3.34 -0.73 10.36
C GLY A 100 4.47 -0.34 11.32
N GLN A 101 4.79 -1.20 12.27
CA GLN A 101 5.92 -0.99 13.19
C GLN A 101 7.26 -0.95 12.46
N LEU A 102 7.48 -1.87 11.51
CA LEU A 102 8.71 -1.91 10.71
C LEU A 102 8.89 -0.63 9.89
N LEU A 103 7.83 -0.18 9.20
CA LEU A 103 7.88 1.05 8.40
C LEU A 103 8.03 2.29 9.27
N MET A 104 7.37 2.37 10.43
CA MET A 104 7.51 3.49 11.36
C MET A 104 8.94 3.56 11.91
N SER A 105 9.52 2.41 12.31
CA SER A 105 10.91 2.33 12.75
C SER A 105 11.88 2.81 11.68
N ALA A 106 11.70 2.37 10.43
CA ALA A 106 12.52 2.80 9.32
C ALA A 106 12.36 4.30 9.01
N LEU A 107 11.16 4.85 9.16
CA LEU A 107 10.91 6.29 8.97
C LEU A 107 11.63 7.11 10.05
N LEU A 108 11.53 6.69 11.30
CA LEU A 108 12.18 7.37 12.43
C LEU A 108 13.71 7.26 12.40
N SER A 109 14.25 6.19 11.83
CA SER A 109 15.69 6.04 11.62
C SER A 109 16.24 6.81 10.41
N GLY A 110 15.36 7.43 9.61
CA GLY A 110 15.76 8.19 8.42
C GLY A 110 16.23 7.32 7.25
N MET A 111 15.76 6.08 7.16
CA MET A 111 16.02 5.22 5.99
C MET A 111 15.54 5.89 4.71
N ARG A 112 16.27 5.72 3.60
CA ARG A 112 15.95 6.44 2.38
C ARG A 112 14.76 5.80 1.64
N PRO A 113 13.94 6.60 0.93
CA PRO A 113 12.80 6.09 0.15
C PRO A 113 13.15 4.99 -0.86
N ASP A 114 14.32 5.05 -1.47
CA ASP A 114 14.81 4.05 -2.43
C ASP A 114 15.14 2.71 -1.75
N GLU A 115 15.66 2.74 -0.52
CA GLU A 115 15.90 1.54 0.29
C GLU A 115 14.57 0.88 0.68
N ILE A 116 13.57 1.67 1.11
CA ILE A 116 12.21 1.16 1.38
C ILE A 116 11.57 0.59 0.10
N GLY A 117 11.82 1.24 -1.04
CA GLY A 117 11.33 0.79 -2.34
C GLY A 117 11.79 -0.62 -2.72
N THR A 118 12.90 -1.13 -2.16
CA THR A 118 13.32 -2.53 -2.37
C THR A 118 12.36 -3.55 -1.75
N LEU A 119 11.57 -3.15 -0.74
CA LEU A 119 10.53 -4.03 -0.17
C LEU A 119 9.47 -4.39 -1.22
N ALA A 120 9.25 -3.51 -2.21
CA ALA A 120 8.39 -3.78 -3.36
C ALA A 120 8.88 -4.98 -4.20
N ASP A 121 10.19 -5.28 -4.18
CA ASP A 121 10.76 -6.43 -4.90
C ASP A 121 10.25 -7.76 -4.30
N THR A 122 9.96 -7.79 -2.99
CA THR A 122 9.29 -8.93 -2.36
C THR A 122 7.91 -9.17 -2.97
N GLY A 123 7.17 -8.10 -3.23
CA GLY A 123 5.86 -8.18 -3.89
C GLY A 123 5.94 -8.66 -5.34
N TYR A 124 6.92 -8.17 -6.11
CA TYR A 124 7.16 -8.66 -7.47
C TYR A 124 7.53 -10.14 -7.51
N ARG A 125 8.38 -10.61 -6.59
CA ARG A 125 8.74 -12.01 -6.45
C ARG A 125 7.52 -12.89 -6.15
N ILE A 126 6.70 -12.50 -5.16
CA ILE A 126 5.49 -13.26 -4.80
C ILE A 126 4.49 -13.29 -5.95
N ALA A 127 4.31 -12.18 -6.69
CA ALA A 127 3.45 -12.16 -7.86
C ALA A 127 3.91 -13.13 -8.95
N HIS A 128 5.23 -13.18 -9.21
CA HIS A 128 5.82 -14.12 -10.15
C HIS A 128 5.58 -15.58 -9.72
N GLU A 129 5.81 -15.91 -8.44
CA GLU A 129 5.53 -17.25 -7.87
C GLU A 129 4.05 -17.65 -8.00
N LEU A 130 3.13 -16.68 -7.98
CA LEU A 130 1.70 -16.87 -8.10
C LEU A 130 1.18 -16.82 -9.56
N GLY A 131 2.05 -16.56 -10.54
CA GLY A 131 1.65 -16.37 -11.94
C GLY A 131 0.82 -15.10 -12.18
N ILE A 132 0.91 -14.11 -11.30
CA ILE A 132 0.17 -12.84 -11.39
C ILE A 132 1.03 -11.81 -12.11
N SER A 133 0.52 -11.29 -13.24
CA SER A 133 1.18 -10.18 -13.94
C SER A 133 0.92 -8.85 -13.23
N LEU A 134 1.99 -8.24 -12.72
CA LEU A 134 1.95 -6.87 -12.19
C LEU A 134 2.30 -5.82 -13.26
N PRO A 135 1.87 -4.55 -13.10
CA PRO A 135 2.34 -3.45 -13.95
C PRO A 135 3.87 -3.31 -13.88
N PRO A 136 4.52 -2.86 -14.97
CA PRO A 136 5.96 -2.69 -14.99
C PRO A 136 6.39 -1.66 -13.93
N ARG A 137 7.52 -1.96 -13.27
CA ARG A 137 8.18 -1.04 -12.34
C ARG A 137 8.60 0.22 -13.10
N GLN A 138 8.26 1.39 -12.58
CA GLN A 138 8.84 2.63 -13.08
C GLN A 138 10.16 2.87 -12.34
N ILE A 139 11.27 2.60 -13.02
CA ILE A 139 12.59 2.98 -12.52
C ILE A 139 12.65 4.51 -12.59
N ARG A 140 12.47 5.20 -11.47
CA ARG A 140 12.75 6.64 -11.39
C ARG A 140 14.23 6.84 -11.69
N ARG A 141 14.55 7.50 -12.80
CA ARG A 141 15.87 8.10 -12.99
C ARG A 141 15.98 9.22 -11.95
N ALA A 142 16.96 9.14 -11.07
CA ALA A 142 17.31 10.25 -10.19
C ALA A 142 17.58 11.47 -11.08
N GLY A 143 16.80 12.53 -10.87
CA GLY A 143 17.01 13.84 -11.46
C GLY A 143 17.76 14.73 -10.49
#